data_AF-A0A1F2YBF5-F1
#
_entry.id   AF-A0A1F2YBF5-F1
#
_cell.length_a   1.000
_cell.length_b   1.000
_cell.length_c   1.000
_cell.angle_alpha   90.00
_cell.angle_beta   90.00
_cell.angle_gamma   90.00
#
_symmetry.space_group_name_H-M   'P 1'
#
loop_
_entity.id
_entity.type
_entity.pdbx_description
1 polymer ?
#
loop_
_entity_poly.entity_id
_entity_poly.type
_entity_poly.pdbx_seq_one_letter_code
_entity_poly.pdbx_strand_id
1 'polypeptide(L)'
;MSTDRTIRKRGQNRKRSGETAEEFAVQFLVRSLGWRIEERNWRCRSGELDIIAWDGLTLVIVEVRSRSQTMFGTALEAVDEKKIRQLRRVIPCFLARFGNTEETEVRVDAIAVFQQNGRFQSIDHIRGILV
;
A
#
# COMPACT_ATOMS: atom_id res chain seq x y z
N MET A 1 -1.09 -37.87 8.91
CA MET A 1 -1.69 -36.65 9.53
C MET A 1 -0.58 -35.62 9.74
N SER A 2 -0.77 -34.34 9.37
CA SER A 2 0.08 -33.16 9.69
C SER A 2 0.75 -32.42 8.52
N THR A 3 -0.01 -31.96 7.51
CA THR A 3 0.44 -30.96 6.51
C THR A 3 -0.46 -29.71 6.39
N ASP A 4 -1.63 -29.65 7.05
CA ASP A 4 -2.59 -28.53 6.89
C ASP A 4 -2.39 -27.35 7.87
N ARG A 5 -1.82 -27.58 9.06
CA ARG A 5 -1.71 -26.52 10.11
C ARG A 5 -0.73 -25.39 9.77
N THR A 6 0.35 -25.69 9.06
CA THR A 6 1.45 -24.72 8.81
C THR A 6 1.08 -23.68 7.75
N ILE A 7 0.28 -24.07 6.74
CA ILE A 7 -0.17 -23.19 5.65
C ILE A 7 -1.19 -22.18 6.18
N ARG A 8 -2.16 -22.63 7.00
CA ARG A 8 -3.18 -21.77 7.62
C ARG A 8 -2.57 -20.72 8.56
N LYS A 9 -1.60 -21.10 9.40
CA LYS A 9 -0.88 -20.16 10.29
C LYS A 9 -0.11 -19.09 9.52
N ARG A 10 0.56 -19.45 8.41
CA ARG A 10 1.29 -18.49 7.56
C ARG A 10 0.36 -17.47 6.90
N GLY A 11 -0.79 -17.91 6.38
CA GLY A 11 -1.79 -17.03 5.77
C GLY A 11 -2.37 -16.01 6.76
N GLN A 12 -2.73 -16.46 7.96
CA GLN A 12 -3.23 -15.59 9.03
C GLN A 12 -2.17 -14.59 9.51
N ASN A 13 -0.93 -15.03 9.69
CA ASN A 13 0.16 -14.13 10.09
C ASN A 13 0.45 -13.07 9.03
N ARG A 14 0.41 -13.43 7.74
CA ARG A 14 0.59 -12.46 6.64
C ARG A 14 -0.52 -11.42 6.60
N LYS A 15 -1.78 -11.84 6.77
CA LYS A 15 -2.93 -10.91 6.80
C LYS A 15 -2.81 -9.92 7.96
N ARG A 16 -2.57 -10.42 9.17
CA ARG A 16 -2.39 -9.58 10.38
C ARG A 16 -1.18 -8.64 10.25
N SER A 17 -0.08 -9.13 9.67
CA SER A 17 1.11 -8.31 9.41
C SER A 17 0.83 -7.20 8.41
N GLY A 18 -0.01 -7.47 7.40
CA GLY A 18 -0.48 -6.47 6.43
C GLY A 18 -1.34 -5.38 7.08
N GLU A 19 -2.35 -5.77 7.86
CA GLU A 19 -3.20 -4.83 8.61
C GLU A 19 -2.38 -3.95 9.56
N THR A 20 -1.40 -4.55 10.24
CA THR A 20 -0.50 -3.81 11.15
C THR A 20 0.43 -2.86 10.37
N ALA A 21 0.93 -3.27 9.21
CA ALA A 21 1.77 -2.42 8.37
C ALA A 21 1.00 -1.23 7.77
N GLU A 22 -0.23 -1.44 7.32
CA GLU A 22 -1.09 -0.36 6.83
C GLU A 22 -1.35 0.69 7.93
N GLU A 23 -1.58 0.25 9.16
CA GLU A 23 -1.77 1.17 10.29
C GLU A 23 -0.51 2.01 10.56
N PHE A 24 0.68 1.41 10.54
CA PHE A 24 1.93 2.18 10.65
C PHE A 24 2.14 3.14 9.49
N ALA A 25 1.78 2.74 8.26
CA ALA A 25 1.84 3.61 7.09
C ALA A 25 0.91 4.82 7.23
N VAL A 26 -0.36 4.62 7.63
CA VAL A 26 -1.30 5.71 7.89
C VAL A 26 -0.78 6.67 8.95
N GLN A 27 -0.26 6.15 10.06
CA GLN A 27 0.29 6.99 11.13
C GLN A 27 1.48 7.82 10.63
N PHE A 28 2.35 7.24 9.82
CA PHE A 28 3.46 7.97 9.20
C PHE A 28 2.96 9.08 8.26
N LEU A 29 2.04 8.76 7.35
CA LEU A 29 1.47 9.73 6.39
C LEU A 29 0.82 10.92 7.11
N VAL A 30 0.02 10.65 8.15
CA VAL A 30 -0.68 11.71 8.88
C VAL A 30 0.28 12.49 9.78
N ARG A 31 1.07 11.81 10.63
CA ARG A 31 1.84 12.47 11.68
C ARG A 31 3.16 13.06 11.21
N SER A 32 3.79 12.41 10.22
CA SER A 32 5.12 12.83 9.74
C SER A 32 5.03 13.68 8.47
N LEU A 33 4.07 13.39 7.58
CA LEU A 33 3.91 14.14 6.33
C LEU A 33 2.74 15.13 6.35
N GLY A 34 1.84 15.07 7.35
CA GLY A 34 0.68 15.96 7.44
C GLY A 34 -0.40 15.68 6.38
N TRP A 35 -0.40 14.48 5.78
CA TRP A 35 -1.35 14.14 4.72
C TRP A 35 -2.74 13.80 5.27
N ARG A 36 -3.77 14.08 4.48
CA ARG A 36 -5.14 13.71 4.79
C ARG A 36 -5.47 12.36 4.16
N ILE A 37 -5.91 11.40 4.95
CA ILE A 37 -6.40 10.12 4.43
C ILE A 37 -7.78 10.33 3.82
N GLU A 38 -7.95 9.95 2.56
CA GLU A 38 -9.23 9.92 1.86
C GLU A 38 -9.93 8.59 2.12
N GLU A 39 -9.25 7.48 1.88
CA GLU A 39 -9.82 6.14 2.03
C GLU A 39 -8.74 5.09 2.28
N ARG A 40 -9.12 3.99 2.91
CA ARG A 40 -8.25 2.83 3.20
C ARG A 40 -8.94 1.56 2.72
N ASN A 41 -8.17 0.58 2.25
CA ASN A 41 -8.67 -0.72 1.78
C ASN A 41 -9.80 -0.59 0.75
N TRP A 42 -9.69 0.37 -0.18
CA TRP A 42 -10.71 0.57 -1.20
C TRP A 42 -10.70 -0.58 -2.21
N ARG A 43 -11.87 -1.07 -2.61
CA ARG A 43 -12.03 -2.25 -3.45
C ARG A 43 -13.07 -2.04 -4.53
N CYS A 44 -12.77 -2.54 -5.72
CA CYS A 44 -13.71 -2.64 -6.82
C CYS A 44 -13.55 -3.99 -7.55
N ARG A 45 -14.35 -4.23 -8.60
CA ARG A 45 -14.25 -5.45 -9.40
C ARG A 45 -12.85 -5.65 -10.04
N SER A 46 -12.14 -4.56 -10.32
CA SER A 46 -10.84 -4.58 -10.99
C SER A 46 -9.65 -4.82 -10.04
N GLY A 47 -9.85 -4.70 -8.73
CA GLY A 47 -8.81 -4.88 -7.71
C GLY A 47 -9.00 -3.99 -6.49
N GLU A 48 -7.91 -3.73 -5.78
CA GLU A 48 -7.89 -2.97 -4.52
C GLU A 48 -6.77 -1.93 -4.49
N LEU A 49 -6.95 -0.89 -3.67
CA LEU A 49 -6.00 0.17 -3.32
C LEU A 49 -5.85 0.20 -1.79
N ASP A 50 -4.61 0.14 -1.30
CA ASP A 50 -4.36 0.01 0.14
C ASP A 50 -4.68 1.30 0.89
N ILE A 51 -4.07 2.42 0.50
CA ILE A 51 -4.33 3.74 1.08
C ILE A 51 -4.47 4.78 -0.04
N ILE A 52 -5.41 5.68 0.15
CA ILE A 52 -5.64 6.85 -0.70
C ILE A 52 -5.55 8.07 0.21
N ALA A 53 -4.67 9.02 -0.14
CA ALA A 53 -4.40 10.19 0.68
C ALA A 53 -4.22 11.44 -0.19
N TRP A 54 -4.24 12.62 0.43
CA TRP A 54 -3.99 13.90 -0.20
C TRP A 54 -2.68 14.50 0.31
N ASP A 55 -1.77 14.78 -0.62
CA ASP A 55 -0.54 15.58 -0.45
C ASP A 55 -0.81 16.96 -1.06
N GLY A 56 -1.39 17.87 -0.28
CA GLY A 56 -1.93 19.13 -0.81
C GLY A 56 -3.08 18.88 -1.80
N LEU A 57 -2.86 19.20 -3.07
CA LEU A 57 -3.83 19.01 -4.16
C LEU A 57 -3.59 17.70 -4.95
N THR A 58 -2.53 16.96 -4.63
CA THR A 58 -2.20 15.71 -5.31
C THR A 58 -2.88 14.54 -4.60
N LEU A 59 -3.65 13.75 -5.35
CA LEU A 59 -4.20 12.48 -4.86
C LEU A 59 -3.13 11.40 -4.93
N VAL A 60 -2.74 10.86 -3.79
CA VAL A 60 -1.68 9.87 -3.68
C VAL A 60 -2.27 8.50 -3.38
N ILE A 61 -2.02 7.55 -4.27
CA ILE A 61 -2.28 6.13 -4.06
C ILE A 61 -1.03 5.51 -3.45
N VAL A 62 -1.14 4.97 -2.23
CA VAL A 62 -0.01 4.40 -1.51
C VAL A 62 -0.19 2.89 -1.41
N GLU A 63 0.73 2.14 -2.02
CA GLU A 63 0.84 0.69 -1.86
C GLU A 63 1.65 0.37 -0.60
N VAL A 64 1.13 -0.46 0.30
CA VAL A 64 1.81 -0.81 1.56
C VAL A 64 2.35 -2.23 1.51
N ARG A 65 3.63 -2.37 1.83
CA ARG A 65 4.32 -3.66 1.89
C ARG A 65 4.86 -3.91 3.30
N SER A 66 4.37 -4.96 3.95
CA SER A 66 5.01 -5.49 5.15
C SER A 66 6.29 -6.26 4.79
N ARG A 67 7.43 -5.88 5.37
CA ARG A 67 8.71 -6.61 5.26
C ARG A 67 9.15 -7.13 6.63
N SER A 68 9.55 -8.40 6.68
CA SER A 68 10.42 -8.92 7.74
C SER A 68 11.87 -8.76 7.27
N GLN A 69 12.83 -8.57 8.20
CA GLN A 69 14.26 -8.31 7.93
C GLN A 69 14.97 -9.27 6.94
N THR A 70 14.35 -10.38 6.56
CA THR A 70 14.90 -11.42 5.67
C THR A 70 14.68 -11.20 4.17
N MET A 71 13.99 -10.14 3.74
CA MET A 71 13.74 -9.87 2.31
C MET A 71 14.45 -8.59 1.86
N PHE A 72 15.77 -8.69 1.65
CA PHE A 72 16.53 -7.69 0.90
C PHE A 72 16.34 -7.95 -0.59
N GLY A 73 15.74 -6.98 -1.26
CA GLY A 73 15.64 -6.85 -2.70
C GLY A 73 15.37 -5.37 -2.94
N THR A 74 16.06 -4.77 -3.92
CA THR A 74 16.00 -3.34 -4.21
C THR A 74 14.54 -2.89 -4.26
N ALA A 75 14.18 -1.91 -3.44
CA ALA A 75 12.79 -1.52 -3.22
C ALA A 75 12.04 -1.09 -4.51
N LEU A 76 12.79 -0.81 -5.58
CA LEU A 76 12.33 -0.53 -6.94
C LEU A 76 12.00 -1.78 -7.79
N GLU A 77 12.60 -2.94 -7.54
CA GLU A 77 12.34 -4.17 -8.32
C GLU A 77 11.03 -4.88 -7.94
N ALA A 78 10.41 -4.46 -6.83
CA ALA A 78 9.29 -5.16 -6.20
C ALA A 78 7.90 -4.64 -6.58
N VAL A 79 7.78 -3.59 -7.40
CA VAL A 79 6.52 -3.30 -8.08
C VAL A 79 6.45 -4.18 -9.31
N ASP A 80 6.14 -5.46 -9.08
CA ASP A 80 5.89 -6.44 -10.14
C ASP A 80 4.98 -5.81 -11.20
N GLU A 81 5.31 -5.96 -12.48
CA GLU A 81 4.52 -5.46 -13.60
C GLU A 81 3.02 -5.82 -13.46
N LYS A 82 2.72 -6.95 -12.82
CA LYS A 82 1.35 -7.34 -12.48
C LYS A 82 0.64 -6.31 -11.61
N LYS A 83 1.33 -5.77 -10.59
CA LYS A 83 0.80 -4.72 -9.72
C LYS A 83 0.64 -3.41 -10.49
N ILE A 84 1.60 -3.02 -11.33
CA ILE A 84 1.47 -1.86 -12.22
C ILE A 84 0.23 -1.98 -13.11
N ARG A 85 0.06 -3.14 -13.77
CA ARG A 85 -1.12 -3.42 -14.61
C ARG A 85 -2.43 -3.40 -13.82
N GLN A 86 -2.43 -3.81 -12.55
CA GLN A 86 -3.61 -3.69 -11.69
C GLN A 86 -3.89 -2.22 -11.36
N LEU A 87 -2.89 -1.46 -10.91
CA LEU A 87 -3.06 -0.05 -10.54
C LEU A 87 -3.59 0.77 -11.72
N ARG A 88 -3.05 0.58 -12.93
CA ARG A 88 -3.56 1.23 -14.15
C ARG A 88 -5.05 0.95 -14.44
N ARG A 89 -5.58 -0.19 -13.98
CA ARG A 89 -7.00 -0.56 -14.13
C ARG A 89 -7.87 -0.09 -12.97
N VAL A 90 -7.32 -0.01 -11.77
CA VAL A 90 -8.08 0.25 -10.53
C VAL A 90 -8.19 1.74 -10.24
N ILE A 91 -7.14 2.51 -10.52
CA ILE A 91 -7.10 3.96 -10.25
C ILE A 91 -8.22 4.72 -11.00
N PRO A 92 -8.47 4.50 -12.31
CA PRO A 92 -9.58 5.16 -13.00
C PRO A 92 -10.94 4.86 -12.39
N CYS A 93 -11.14 3.64 -11.87
CA CYS A 93 -12.39 3.28 -11.19
C CYS A 93 -12.61 4.07 -9.89
N PHE A 94 -11.54 4.39 -9.17
CA PHE A 94 -11.64 5.25 -7.99
C PHE A 94 -11.91 6.71 -8.40
N LEU A 95 -11.16 7.20 -9.39
CA LEU A 95 -11.25 8.58 -9.86
C LEU A 95 -12.64 8.93 -10.42
N ALA A 96 -13.34 7.97 -11.02
CA ALA A 96 -14.71 8.15 -11.50
C ALA A 96 -15.70 8.68 -10.43
N ARG A 97 -15.38 8.54 -9.12
CA ARG A 97 -16.18 9.10 -8.01
C ARG A 97 -16.16 10.63 -7.96
N PHE A 98 -15.12 11.28 -8.46
CA PHE A 98 -14.95 12.74 -8.36
C PHE A 98 -15.54 13.50 -9.55
N GLY A 99 -16.06 12.82 -10.57
CA GLY A 99 -16.74 13.43 -11.72
C GLY A 99 -15.83 14.15 -12.72
N ASN A 100 -14.78 14.84 -12.27
CA ASN A 100 -13.82 15.55 -13.12
C ASN A 100 -12.38 15.11 -12.82
N THR A 101 -11.89 14.11 -13.57
CA THR A 101 -10.62 13.44 -13.29
C THR A 101 -9.41 14.08 -13.97
N GLU A 102 -9.64 14.98 -14.93
CA GLU A 102 -8.57 15.55 -15.76
C GLU A 102 -7.68 16.55 -15.02
N GLU A 103 -8.20 17.17 -13.96
CA GLU A 103 -7.47 18.17 -13.15
C GLU A 103 -6.85 17.60 -11.88
N THR A 104 -7.15 16.34 -11.53
CA THR A 104 -6.59 15.73 -10.33
C THR A 104 -5.22 15.16 -10.64
N GLU A 105 -4.17 15.79 -10.13
CA GLU A 105 -2.84 15.20 -10.16
C GLU A 105 -2.84 13.92 -9.32
N VAL A 106 -2.43 12.80 -9.92
CA VAL A 106 -2.39 11.50 -9.26
C VAL A 106 -0.95 11.01 -9.20
N ARG A 107 -0.49 10.69 -7.99
CA ARG A 107 0.82 10.07 -7.76
C ARG A 107 0.63 8.69 -7.15
N VAL A 108 1.50 7.75 -7.53
CA VAL A 108 1.55 6.45 -6.88
C VAL A 108 2.84 6.30 -6.12
N ASP A 109 2.72 6.05 -4.82
CA ASP A 109 3.82 5.88 -3.90
C ASP A 109 3.84 4.44 -3.35
N ALA A 110 5.00 4.00 -2.88
CA ALA A 110 5.13 2.76 -2.13
C ALA A 110 5.65 3.06 -0.73
N ILE A 111 5.08 2.36 0.26
CA ILE A 111 5.58 2.33 1.62
C ILE A 111 5.96 0.90 1.99
N ALA A 112 7.22 0.70 2.36
CA ALA A 112 7.68 -0.54 2.98
C ALA A 112 7.77 -0.35 4.49
N VAL A 113 7.01 -1.15 5.24
CA VAL A 113 7.05 -1.17 6.70
C VAL A 113 7.85 -2.38 7.17
N PHE A 114 8.95 -2.11 7.86
CA PHE A 114 9.78 -3.14 8.46
C PHE A 114 9.29 -3.40 9.89
N GLN A 115 8.94 -4.65 10.16
CA GLN A 115 8.46 -5.07 11.47
C GLN A 115 9.09 -6.38 11.93
N GLN A 116 9.33 -6.46 13.24
CA GLN A 116 9.86 -7.64 13.91
C GLN A 116 8.93 -8.02 15.04
N ASN A 117 8.42 -9.25 15.04
CA ASN A 117 7.48 -9.75 16.05
C ASN A 117 6.25 -8.83 16.26
N GLY A 118 5.75 -8.21 15.19
CA GLY A 118 4.62 -7.27 15.22
C GLY A 118 4.96 -5.87 15.76
N ARG A 119 6.23 -5.57 16.00
CA ARG A 119 6.71 -4.24 16.39
C ARG A 119 7.31 -3.53 15.20
N PHE A 120 6.93 -2.27 15.00
CA PHE A 120 7.55 -1.35 14.04
C PHE A 120 9.06 -1.26 14.26
N GLN A 121 9.81 -1.20 13.17
CA GLN A 121 11.26 -0.98 13.18
C GLN A 121 11.63 0.26 12.37
N SER A 122 11.21 0.28 11.11
CA SER A 122 11.45 1.40 10.20
C SER A 122 10.41 1.43 9.09
N ILE A 123 10.41 2.54 8.36
CA ILE A 123 9.54 2.77 7.21
C ILE A 123 10.36 3.40 6.08
N ASP A 124 10.20 2.86 4.88
CA ASP A 124 10.74 3.48 3.67
C ASP A 124 9.57 3.97 2.83
N HIS A 125 9.61 5.24 2.42
CA HIS A 125 8.62 5.86 1.56
C HIS A 125 9.27 6.25 0.23
N ILE A 126 8.79 5.64 -0.85
CA ILE A 126 9.25 5.91 -2.21
C ILE A 126 8.12 6.60 -2.95
N ARG A 127 8.38 7.83 -3.41
CA ARG A 127 7.42 8.63 -4.16
C ARG A 127 7.52 8.33 -5.66
N GLY A 128 6.38 8.33 -6.36
CA GLY A 128 6.35 8.27 -7.82
C GLY A 128 6.88 6.95 -8.41
N ILE A 129 6.41 5.81 -7.90
CA ILE A 129 6.81 4.48 -8.38
C ILE A 129 6.18 4.08 -9.73
N LEU A 130 5.20 4.86 -10.21
CA LEU A 130 4.68 4.76 -11.56
C LEU A 130 5.08 6.03 -12.30
N VAL A 131 6.00 5.88 -13.25
CA VAL A 131 6.27 6.83 -14.34
C VAL A 131 5.54 6.40 -15.62
#